data_AF-A0A3D1QF64-F1
#
_entry.id   AF-A0A3D1QF64-F1
#
_cell.length_a   1.000
_cell.length_b   1.000
_cell.length_c   1.000
_cell.angle_alpha   90.00
_cell.angle_beta   90.00
_cell.angle_gamma   90.00
#
_symmetry.space_group_name_H-M   'P 1'
#
loop_
_entity.id
_entity.type
_entity.pdbx_description
1 polymer ?
#
loop_
_entity_poly.entity_id
_entity_poly.type
_entity_poly.pdbx_seq_one_letter_code
_entity_poly.pdbx_strand_id
1 'polypeptide(L)'
;YLNARQEDVIIIKSPVGLPGRAIKNTFTDLIAAGDAPMSEECEACLRHCSGDYCIKDALLNARNGRVEEGVVFSGANVYKIKSILPVAQIFENILLEFSLA
;
A
#
# COMPACT_ATOMS: atom_id res chain seq x y z
N TYR A 1 -0.20 -1.13 9.54
CA TYR A 1 -0.89 -2.40 9.22
C TYR A 1 -1.73 -2.90 10.40
N LEU A 2 -1.15 -3.39 11.51
CA LEU A 2 -1.93 -3.88 12.66
C LEU A 2 -2.86 -2.81 13.30
N ASN A 3 -2.39 -1.57 13.29
CA ASN A 3 -3.14 -0.42 13.82
C ASN A 3 -4.13 0.17 12.81
N ALA A 4 -4.24 -0.39 11.59
CA ALA A 4 -5.15 0.15 10.59
C ALA A 4 -6.61 0.01 11.04
N ARG A 5 -7.38 1.07 10.81
CA ARG A 5 -8.83 1.11 10.96
C ARG A 5 -9.49 1.08 9.59
N GLN A 6 -10.80 0.86 9.56
CA GLN A 6 -11.53 0.70 8.31
C GLN A 6 -11.48 1.99 7.46
N GLU A 7 -11.55 3.14 8.12
CA GLU A 7 -11.46 4.48 7.53
C GLU A 7 -10.07 4.83 6.97
N ASP A 8 -9.02 4.12 7.40
CA ASP A 8 -7.66 4.36 6.92
C ASP A 8 -7.42 3.70 5.54
N VAL A 9 -8.37 2.91 5.03
CA VAL A 9 -8.23 2.22 3.74
C VAL A 9 -8.77 3.09 2.61
N ILE A 10 -7.88 3.63 1.78
CA ILE A 10 -8.22 4.56 0.70
C ILE A 10 -7.80 4.05 -0.67
N ILE A 11 -8.37 4.65 -1.72
CA ILE A 11 -7.95 4.45 -3.11
C ILE A 11 -7.07 5.62 -3.52
N ILE A 12 -5.89 5.33 -4.06
CA ILE A 12 -4.95 6.29 -4.63
C ILE A 12 -4.84 6.08 -6.13
N LYS A 13 -4.47 7.13 -6.87
CA LYS A 13 -4.11 7.04 -8.29
C LYS A 13 -2.64 6.62 -8.40
N SER A 14 -2.37 5.48 -9.02
CA SER A 14 -0.99 5.05 -9.31
C SER A 14 -0.42 5.81 -10.52
N PRO A 15 0.92 5.92 -10.67
CA PRO A 15 1.51 6.61 -11.80
C PRO A 15 1.29 5.88 -13.12
N VAL A 16 0.80 4.63 -13.11
CA VAL A 16 0.39 3.91 -14.32
C VAL A 16 -1.07 4.18 -14.71
N GLY A 17 -1.76 5.07 -13.99
CA GLY A 17 -3.16 5.44 -14.26
C GLY A 17 -4.21 4.48 -13.67
N LEU A 18 -3.78 3.45 -12.93
CA LEU A 18 -4.68 2.48 -12.31
C LEU A 18 -4.97 2.83 -10.84
N PRO A 19 -6.17 2.52 -10.31
CA PRO A 19 -6.46 2.69 -8.90
C PRO A 19 -5.70 1.65 -8.06
N GLY A 20 -5.05 2.11 -7.00
CA GLY A 20 -4.40 1.26 -6.00
C GLY A 20 -5.03 1.47 -4.63
N ARG A 21 -5.09 0.42 -3.80
CA ARG A 21 -5.61 0.52 -2.44
C ARG A 21 -4.47 0.59 -1.43
N ALA A 22 -4.43 1.65 -0.64
CA ALA A 22 -3.36 1.92 0.30
C ALA A 22 -3.90 2.27 1.70
N ILE A 23 -3.04 2.13 2.70
CA ILE A 23 -3.29 2.68 4.03
C ILE A 23 -2.97 4.17 3.99
N LYS A 24 -3.89 5.00 4.49
CA LYS A 24 -3.74 6.45 4.59
C LYS A 24 -2.56 6.83 5.49
N ASN A 25 -1.73 7.72 4.98
CA ASN A 25 -0.58 8.34 5.64
C ASN A 25 -0.27 9.70 4.98
N THR A 26 0.79 10.36 5.45
CA THR A 26 1.24 11.65 4.90
C THR A 26 1.49 11.58 3.38
N PHE A 27 2.17 10.54 2.89
CA PHE A 27 2.47 10.39 1.47
C PHE A 27 1.21 10.27 0.60
N THR A 28 0.19 9.54 1.05
CA THR A 28 -1.07 9.43 0.31
C THR A 28 -1.83 10.74 0.25
N ASP A 29 -1.73 11.58 1.30
CA ASP A 29 -2.31 12.92 1.29
C ASP A 29 -1.58 13.82 0.27
N LEU A 30 -0.26 13.70 0.15
CA LEU A 30 0.52 14.40 -0.89
C LEU A 30 0.15 13.94 -2.31
N ILE A 31 -0.05 12.63 -2.53
CA ILE A 31 -0.53 12.11 -3.82
C ILE A 31 -1.89 12.73 -4.16
N ALA A 32 -2.80 12.80 -3.19
CA ALA A 32 -4.13 13.36 -3.40
C ALA A 32 -4.10 14.86 -3.69
N ALA A 33 -3.16 15.59 -3.11
CA ALA A 33 -2.93 17.01 -3.36
C ALA A 33 -2.19 17.29 -4.68
N GLY A 34 -1.51 16.29 -5.26
CA GLY A 34 -0.62 16.46 -6.41
C GLY A 34 0.76 17.00 -6.04
N ASP A 35 1.12 16.96 -4.76
CA ASP A 35 2.37 17.50 -4.19
C ASP A 35 3.37 16.38 -3.82
N ALA A 36 3.09 15.14 -4.24
CA ALA A 36 3.99 14.02 -3.96
C ALA A 36 5.34 14.24 -4.65
N PRO A 37 6.47 14.04 -3.93
CA PRO A 37 7.78 14.31 -4.48
C PRO A 37 8.10 13.34 -5.62
N MET A 38 8.67 13.91 -6.68
CA MET A 38 9.28 13.15 -7.75
C MET A 38 10.72 12.80 -7.38
N SER A 39 11.20 11.64 -7.84
CA SER A 39 12.59 11.23 -7.65
C SER A 39 13.53 12.05 -8.53
N GLU A 40 14.66 12.48 -7.97
CA GLU A 40 15.75 13.08 -8.75
C GLU A 40 16.43 12.07 -9.68
N GLU A 41 16.38 10.77 -9.31
CA GLU A 41 17.05 9.66 -10.01
C GLU A 41 16.02 8.75 -10.71
N CYS A 42 15.13 9.34 -11.51
CA CYS A 42 14.13 8.56 -12.24
C CYS A 42 14.76 7.75 -13.40
N GLU A 43 14.81 6.43 -13.26
CA GLU A 43 15.39 5.50 -14.26
C GLU A 43 14.40 5.05 -15.35
N ALA A 44 13.20 5.65 -15.42
CA ALA A 44 12.15 5.26 -16.37
C ALA A 44 11.81 3.75 -16.38
N CYS A 45 11.74 3.13 -15.19
CA CYS A 45 11.55 1.68 -15.02
C CYS A 45 10.18 1.13 -15.47
N LEU A 46 9.19 2.01 -15.72
CA LEU A 46 7.84 1.66 -16.13
C LEU A 46 7.60 2.03 -17.59
N ARG A 47 6.92 1.15 -18.34
CA ARG A 47 6.55 1.41 -19.74
C ARG A 47 5.61 2.60 -19.92
N HIS A 48 4.66 2.78 -19.00
CA HIS A 48 3.77 3.94 -18.94
C HIS A 48 3.83 4.49 -17.52
N CYS A 49 4.16 5.78 -17.39
CA CYS A 49 4.29 6.46 -16.11
C CYS A 49 3.85 7.92 -16.30
N SER A 50 2.92 8.41 -15.47
CA SER A 50 2.49 9.82 -15.49
C SER A 50 3.56 10.77 -14.96
N GLY A 51 4.46 10.25 -14.11
CA GLY A 51 5.44 11.07 -13.40
C GLY A 51 4.84 11.93 -12.29
N ASP A 52 3.62 11.63 -11.84
CA ASP A 52 3.00 12.34 -10.69
C ASP A 52 3.81 12.12 -9.39
N TYR A 53 4.48 10.97 -9.26
CA TYR A 53 5.44 10.61 -8.21
C TYR A 53 6.23 9.35 -8.62
N CYS A 54 7.35 9.07 -7.94
CA CYS A 54 8.11 7.84 -8.17
C CYS A 54 7.58 6.67 -7.32
N ILE A 55 6.86 5.72 -7.95
CA ILE A 55 6.34 4.54 -7.23
C ILE A 55 7.46 3.62 -6.71
N LYS A 56 8.59 3.52 -7.43
CA LYS A 56 9.74 2.72 -6.99
C LYS A 56 10.23 3.19 -5.63
N ASP A 57 10.47 4.50 -5.49
CA ASP A 57 11.02 5.07 -4.27
C ASP A 57 9.99 5.06 -3.15
N ALA A 58 8.72 5.33 -3.45
CA ALA A 58 7.66 5.21 -2.47
C ALA A 58 7.55 3.79 -1.89
N LEU A 59 7.73 2.75 -2.72
CA LEU A 59 7.75 1.35 -2.27
C LEU A 59 9.02 1.01 -1.47
N LEU A 60 10.18 1.52 -1.89
CA LEU A 60 11.43 1.34 -1.16
C LEU A 60 11.40 2.03 0.20
N ASN A 61 10.83 3.23 0.29
CA ASN A 61 10.62 3.96 1.53
C ASN A 61 9.75 3.15 2.50
N ALA A 62 8.60 2.66 2.03
CA ALA A 62 7.73 1.81 2.83
C ALA A 62 8.43 0.53 3.31
N ARG A 63 9.20 -0.14 2.42
CA ARG A 63 10.02 -1.32 2.79
C ARG A 63 11.04 -1.00 3.88
N ASN A 64 11.67 0.17 3.81
CA ASN A 64 12.71 0.59 4.75
C ASN A 64 12.14 1.19 6.05
N GLY A 65 10.82 1.15 6.26
CA GLY A 65 10.17 1.67 7.46
C GLY A 65 9.86 3.17 7.42
N ARG A 66 10.21 3.87 6.34
CA ARG A 66 9.81 5.27 6.09
C ARG A 66 8.38 5.32 5.56
N VAL A 67 7.44 4.89 6.39
CA VAL A 67 6.04 4.72 5.97
C VAL A 67 5.36 6.04 5.64
N GLU A 68 5.74 7.16 6.27
CA GLU A 68 5.17 8.48 5.97
C GLU A 68 5.66 9.08 4.64
N GLU A 69 6.73 8.52 4.05
CA GLU A 69 7.31 8.92 2.76
C GLU A 69 7.05 7.86 1.67
N GLY A 70 6.18 6.90 1.94
CA GLY A 70 5.98 5.74 1.08
C GLY A 70 4.52 5.34 0.92
N VAL A 71 4.27 4.50 -0.08
CA VAL A 71 2.95 3.90 -0.30
C VAL A 71 2.90 2.53 0.37
N VAL A 72 1.97 2.35 1.30
CA VAL A 72 1.69 1.05 1.93
C VAL A 72 0.44 0.44 1.32
N PHE A 73 0.60 -0.34 0.25
CA PHE A 73 -0.51 -1.05 -0.38
C PHE A 73 -1.15 -2.06 0.57
N SER A 74 -2.47 -2.21 0.48
CA SER A 74 -3.23 -3.13 1.32
C SER A 74 -4.54 -3.60 0.69
N GLY A 75 -5.06 -4.71 1.20
CA GLY A 75 -6.41 -5.18 0.87
C GLY A 75 -7.50 -4.41 1.62
N ALA A 76 -8.75 -4.49 1.14
CA ALA A 76 -9.89 -3.79 1.75
C ALA A 76 -10.12 -4.15 3.22
N ASN A 77 -9.76 -5.37 3.63
CA ASN A 77 -9.98 -5.91 4.96
C ASN A 77 -8.74 -5.82 5.87
N VAL A 78 -7.72 -5.01 5.53
CA VAL A 78 -6.49 -4.90 6.33
C VAL A 78 -6.75 -4.54 7.80
N TYR A 79 -7.79 -3.74 8.05
CA TYR A 79 -8.20 -3.35 9.41
C TYR A 79 -8.62 -4.53 10.30
N LYS A 80 -8.97 -5.67 9.70
CA LYS A 80 -9.31 -6.91 10.45
C LYS A 80 -8.05 -7.63 10.97
N ILE A 81 -6.87 -7.32 10.46
CA ILE A 81 -5.61 -7.98 10.83
C ILE A 81 -5.05 -7.31 12.08
N LYS A 82 -5.14 -8.01 13.22
CA LYS A 82 -4.71 -7.51 14.55
C LYS A 82 -3.52 -8.23 15.15
N SER A 83 -3.01 -9.27 14.49
CA SER A 83 -1.82 -10.00 14.89
C SER A 83 -1.05 -10.47 13.66
N ILE A 84 0.24 -10.74 13.84
CA ILE A 84 1.07 -11.40 12.83
C ILE A 84 1.01 -12.89 13.12
N LEU A 85 0.55 -13.67 12.15
CA LEU A 85 0.45 -15.12 12.26
C LEU A 85 1.52 -15.79 11.39
N PRO A 86 2.07 -16.94 11.82
CA PRO A 86 2.84 -17.81 10.93
C PRO A 86 2.00 -18.21 9.72
N VAL A 87 2.64 -18.38 8.56
CA VAL A 87 1.95 -18.76 7.32
C VAL A 87 1.15 -20.06 7.47
N ALA A 88 1.69 -21.05 8.19
CA ALA A 88 0.98 -22.31 8.46
C ALA A 88 -0.37 -22.09 9.15
N GLN A 89 -0.40 -21.25 10.19
CA GLN A 89 -1.64 -20.89 10.90
C GLN A 89 -2.63 -20.16 10.00
N ILE A 90 -2.16 -19.29 9.11
CA ILE A 90 -3.03 -18.58 8.16
C ILE A 90 -3.75 -19.60 7.25
N PHE A 91 -3.02 -20.58 6.72
CA PHE A 91 -3.61 -21.62 5.88
C PHE A 91 -4.55 -22.54 6.65
N GLU A 92 -4.21 -22.94 7.87
CA GLU A 92 -5.10 -23.72 8.74
C GLU A 92 -6.43 -22.98 8.97
N ASN A 93 -6.37 -21.69 9.31
CA ASN A 93 -7.57 -20.88 9.51
C ASN A 93 -8.43 -20.81 8.24
N ILE A 94 -7.82 -20.55 7.07
CA ILE A 94 -8.53 -20.48 5.79
C ILE A 94 -9.22 -21.80 5.46
N LEU A 95 -8.54 -22.95 5.67
CA LEU A 95 -9.10 -24.27 5.39
C LEU A 95 -10.26 -24.61 6.33
N LEU A 96 -10.13 -24.27 7.62
CA LEU A 96 -11.20 -24.43 8.60
C LEU A 96 -12.41 -23.57 8.24
N GLU A 97 -12.22 -22.28 7.96
CA GLU A 97 -13.28 -21.35 7.53
C GLU A 97 -13.99 -21.87 6.26
N PHE A 98 -13.25 -22.39 5.29
CA PHE A 98 -13.82 -22.95 4.07
C PHE A 98 -14.64 -24.21 4.31
N SER A 99 -14.21 -25.11 5.22
CA SER A 99 -14.94 -26.34 5.54
C SER A 99 -16.26 -26.12 6.31
N LEU A 100 -16.38 -24.95 6.95
CA LEU A 100 -17.55 -24.57 7.74
C LEU A 100 -18.58 -23.77 6.93
N ALA A 101 -18.24 -23.40 5.69
CA ALA A 101 -19.10 -22.68 4.74
C ALA A 101 -19.91 -23.65 3.87
#